data_AF-A0A920QID0-F1
#
_entry.id   AF-A0A920QID0-F1
#
_cell.length_a   1.000
_cell.length_b   1.000
_cell.length_c   1.000
_cell.angle_alpha   90.00
_cell.angle_beta   90.00
_cell.angle_gamma   90.00
#
_symmetry.space_group_name_H-M   'P 1'
#
loop_
_entity.id
_entity.type
_entity.pdbx_description
1 polymer ?
#
loop_
_entity_poly.entity_id
_entity_poly.type
_entity_poly.pdbx_seq_one_letter_code
_entity_poly.pdbx_strand_id
1 'polypeptide(L)'
;MGASNLWMKRIEAYSYTVLKVLETIGLADAIPSCIEACTAIGCKVSPEGRLLFPSKVVHEHLKRPGVTYTLWSITKTRSTFKR
;
A
#
# COMPACT_ATOMS: atom_id res chain seq x y z
N MET A 1 -20.77 8.84 -22.39
CA MET A 1 -20.74 8.81 -20.91
C MET A 1 -20.52 7.41 -20.28
N GLY A 2 -20.53 6.30 -21.03
CA GLY A 2 -20.56 4.92 -20.45
C GLY A 2 -19.23 4.16 -20.32
N ALA A 3 -18.11 4.71 -20.80
CA ALA A 3 -16.79 4.07 -20.66
C ALA A 3 -16.06 4.54 -19.39
N SER A 4 -16.09 5.84 -19.08
CA SER A 4 -15.34 6.44 -17.96
C SER A 4 -15.79 5.91 -16.59
N ASN A 5 -17.08 5.62 -16.42
CA ASN A 5 -17.65 5.05 -15.19
C ASN A 5 -17.35 3.55 -15.04
N LEU A 6 -17.15 2.81 -16.13
CA LEU A 6 -16.80 1.38 -16.07
C LEU A 6 -15.35 1.18 -15.62
N TRP A 7 -14.41 2.00 -16.13
CA TRP A 7 -13.01 1.95 -15.73
C TRP A 7 -12.81 2.35 -14.27
N MET A 8 -13.52 3.38 -13.79
CA MET A 8 -13.51 3.74 -12.36
C MET A 8 -14.06 2.62 -11.48
N LYS A 9 -15.22 2.04 -11.84
CA LYS A 9 -15.79 0.90 -11.10
C LYS A 9 -14.84 -0.30 -11.04
N ARG A 10 -14.07 -0.55 -12.11
CA ARG A 10 -13.05 -1.62 -12.12
C ARG A 10 -11.92 -1.32 -11.13
N ILE A 11 -11.39 -0.10 -11.12
CA ILE A 11 -10.32 0.31 -10.19
C ILE A 11 -10.79 0.17 -8.74
N GLU A 12 -12.01 0.61 -8.44
CA GLU A 12 -12.61 0.47 -7.10
C GLU A 12 -12.76 -1.00 -6.69
N ALA A 13 -13.24 -1.86 -7.59
CA ALA A 13 -13.37 -3.30 -7.34
C ALA A 13 -12.02 -3.98 -7.08
N TYR A 14 -10.97 -3.61 -7.83
CA TYR A 14 -9.61 -4.10 -7.58
C TYR A 14 -9.10 -3.65 -6.22
N SER A 15 -9.26 -2.36 -5.88
CA SER A 15 -8.83 -1.81 -4.60
C SER A 15 -9.49 -2.56 -3.43
N TYR A 16 -10.81 -2.74 -3.49
CA TYR A 16 -11.55 -3.49 -2.49
C TYR A 16 -11.03 -4.92 -2.31
N THR A 17 -10.79 -5.62 -3.42
CA THR A 17 -10.34 -7.02 -3.41
C THR A 17 -8.96 -7.15 -2.77
N VAL A 18 -8.03 -6.26 -3.14
CA VAL A 18 -6.68 -6.24 -2.57
C VAL A 18 -6.71 -5.96 -1.06
N LEU A 19 -7.52 -4.99 -0.62
CA LEU A 19 -7.66 -4.68 0.81
C LEU A 19 -8.24 -5.85 1.60
N LYS A 20 -9.24 -6.54 1.03
CA LYS A 20 -9.78 -7.75 1.64
C LYS A 20 -8.72 -8.84 1.82
N VAL A 21 -7.90 -9.08 0.80
CA VAL A 21 -6.80 -10.04 0.88
C VAL A 21 -5.79 -9.65 1.96
N LEU A 22 -5.42 -8.37 2.03
CA LEU A 22 -4.50 -7.87 3.06
C LEU A 22 -5.08 -7.96 4.48
N GLU A 23 -6.39 -7.84 4.63
CA GLU A 23 -7.07 -7.94 5.92
C GLU A 23 -7.33 -9.39 6.36
N THR A 24 -7.56 -10.32 5.43
CA THR A 24 -7.86 -11.73 5.76
C THR A 24 -6.66 -12.66 5.69
N ILE A 25 -5.80 -12.49 4.69
CA ILE A 25 -4.63 -13.35 4.44
C ILE A 25 -3.38 -12.69 5.01
N GLY A 26 -3.22 -11.38 4.80
CA GLY A 26 -2.04 -10.63 5.24
C GLY A 26 -0.75 -11.02 4.52
N LEU A 27 0.37 -10.53 5.07
CA LEU A 27 1.72 -10.76 4.56
C LEU A 27 2.43 -11.83 5.40
N ALA A 28 2.99 -12.84 4.73
CA ALA A 28 3.87 -13.83 5.37
C ALA A 28 5.30 -13.29 5.50
N ASP A 29 6.07 -13.85 6.44
CA ASP A 29 7.50 -13.57 6.63
C ASP A 29 7.84 -12.08 6.79
N ALA A 30 6.97 -11.35 7.49
CA ALA A 30 7.24 -9.96 7.82
C ALA A 30 8.47 -9.87 8.76
N ILE A 31 9.43 -9.01 8.41
CA ILE A 31 10.62 -8.76 9.23
C ILE A 31 10.16 -8.24 10.61
N PRO A 32 10.81 -8.63 11.73
CA PRO A 32 10.37 -8.23 13.07
C PRO A 32 10.16 -6.71 13.25
N SER A 33 11.06 -5.89 12.69
CA SER A 33 10.93 -4.43 12.71
C SER A 33 9.69 -3.92 11.96
N CYS A 34 9.28 -4.58 10.88
CA CYS A 34 8.04 -4.28 10.18
C CYS A 34 6.82 -4.67 11.03
N ILE A 35 6.87 -5.80 11.72
CA ILE A 35 5.78 -6.22 12.63
C ILE A 35 5.61 -5.19 13.74
N GLU A 36 6.69 -4.77 14.39
CA GLU A 36 6.65 -3.75 15.45
C GLU A 36 6.07 -2.43 14.93
N ALA A 37 6.59 -1.91 13.82
CA ALA A 37 6.12 -0.66 13.24
C ALA A 37 4.65 -0.74 12.81
N CYS A 38 4.23 -1.85 12.21
CA CYS A 38 2.86 -2.03 11.73
C CYS A 38 1.87 -2.27 12.88
N THR A 39 2.25 -3.03 13.91
CA THR A 39 1.38 -3.25 15.08
C THR A 39 1.20 -1.97 15.90
N ALA A 40 2.22 -1.11 15.96
CA ALA A 40 2.11 0.21 16.60
C ALA A 40 1.06 1.14 15.96
N ILE A 41 0.78 0.96 14.65
CA ILE A 41 -0.24 1.74 13.92
C ILE A 41 -1.58 1.02 13.78
N GLY A 42 -1.74 -0.14 14.43
CA GLY A 42 -3.00 -0.89 14.49
C GLY A 42 -3.14 -2.06 13.52
N CYS A 43 -2.06 -2.50 12.85
CA CYS A 43 -2.04 -3.80 12.20
C CYS A 43 -1.99 -4.93 13.24
N LYS A 44 -2.33 -6.15 12.82
CA LYS A 44 -2.38 -7.32 13.71
C LYS A 44 -1.53 -8.44 13.16
N VAL A 45 -1.04 -9.30 14.03
CA VAL A 45 -0.41 -10.56 13.62
C VAL A 45 -1.43 -11.69 13.83
N SER A 46 -1.65 -12.49 12.80
CA SER A 46 -2.51 -13.67 12.88
C SER A 46 -1.84 -14.77 13.72
N PRO A 47 -2.62 -15.75 14.24
CA PRO A 47 -2.05 -16.89 14.96
C PRO A 47 -1.00 -17.67 14.15
N GLU A 48 -1.12 -17.65 12.82
CA GLU A 48 -0.20 -18.29 11.88
C GLU A 48 1.05 -17.43 11.57
N GLY A 49 1.23 -16.31 12.27
CA GLY A 49 2.40 -15.43 12.12
C GLY A 49 2.32 -14.46 10.94
N ARG A 50 1.14 -14.24 10.35
CA ARG A 50 0.97 -13.32 9.22
C ARG A 50 0.61 -11.92 9.67
N LEU A 51 1.20 -10.91 9.04
CA LEU A 51 0.88 -9.52 9.31
C LEU A 51 -0.36 -9.09 8.53
N LEU A 52 -1.47 -8.87 9.23
CA LEU A 52 -2.77 -8.45 8.72
C LEU A 52 -2.87 -6.92 8.73
N PHE A 53 -3.38 -6.36 7.63
CA PHE A 53 -3.54 -4.92 7.46
C PHE A 53 -5.03 -4.56 7.38
N PRO A 54 -5.62 -3.98 8.43
CA PRO A 54 -6.99 -3.49 8.37
C PRO A 54 -7.14 -2.41 7.29
N SER A 55 -8.19 -2.50 6.47
CA SER A 55 -8.41 -1.57 5.34
C SER A 55 -8.38 -0.09 5.76
N LYS A 56 -8.91 0.22 6.96
CA LYS A 56 -8.88 1.57 7.55
C LYS A 56 -7.45 2.12 7.71
N VAL A 57 -6.52 1.31 8.24
CA VAL A 57 -5.13 1.71 8.47
C VAL A 57 -4.46 2.03 7.13
N VAL A 58 -4.66 1.17 6.12
CA VAL A 58 -4.12 1.35 4.78
C VAL A 58 -4.63 2.65 4.15
N HIS A 59 -5.94 2.91 4.24
CA HIS A 59 -6.55 4.12 3.70
C HIS A 59 -6.09 5.39 4.38
N GLU A 60 -5.95 5.39 5.70
CA GLU A 60 -5.40 6.53 6.44
C GLU A 60 -3.97 6.83 6.03
N HIS A 61 -3.17 5.80 5.74
CA HIS A 61 -1.78 5.96 5.33
C HIS A 61 -1.66 6.40 3.87
N LEU A 62 -2.53 5.94 2.97
CA LEU A 62 -2.56 6.39 1.57
C LEU A 62 -3.04 7.84 1.40
N LYS A 63 -3.83 8.35 2.35
CA LYS A 63 -4.24 9.76 2.38
C LYS A 63 -3.10 10.72 2.76
N ARG A 64 -2.00 10.22 3.33
CA ARG A 64 -0.85 11.05 3.64
C ARG A 64 -0.26 11.57 2.32
N PRO A 65 0.05 12.87 2.23
CA PRO A 65 0.65 13.42 1.03
C PRO A 65 1.98 12.71 0.76
N GLY A 66 2.17 12.24 -0.47
CA GLY A 66 3.45 11.70 -0.90
C GLY A 66 4.52 12.78 -0.82
N VAL A 67 5.67 12.47 -0.21
CA VAL A 67 6.80 13.39 -0.17
C VAL A 67 7.58 13.27 -1.48
N THR A 68 7.80 14.39 -2.17
CA THR A 68 8.70 14.43 -3.32
C THR A 68 10.14 14.40 -2.82
N TYR A 69 10.88 13.36 -3.18
CA TYR A 69 12.31 13.25 -2.92
C TYR A 69 13.10 13.37 -4.23
N THR A 70 14.24 14.05 -4.19
CA THR A 70 15.20 14.07 -5.30
C THR A 70 16.13 12.88 -5.16
N LEU A 71 16.02 11.90 -6.05
CA LEU A 71 16.96 10.79 -6.13
C LEU A 71 18.22 11.24 -6.86
N TRP A 72 19.35 11.33 -6.14
CA TRP A 72 20.63 11.68 -6.72
C TRP A 72 21.32 10.44 -7.28
N SER A 73 21.53 10.43 -8.60
CA SER A 73 22.39 9.46 -9.26
C SER A 73 23.82 9.97 -9.32
N ILE A 74 24.79 9.06 -9.14
CA ILE A 74 26.22 9.33 -9.34
C ILE A 74 26.56 9.65 -10.80
N THR A 75 25.73 9.19 -11.74
CA THR A 75 25.90 9.43 -13.17
C THR A 75 25.01 10.61 -13.57
N LYS A 76 25.61 11.70 -14.08
CA LYS A 76 24.88 12.83 -14.68
C LYS A 76 24.24 12.40 -16.02
N THR A 77 23.24 11.52 -15.97
CA THR A 77 22.34 11.32 -17.10
C THR A 77 21.12 12.18 -16.87
N ARG A 78 21.06 13.32 -17.57
CA ARG A 78 19.90 14.21 -17.54
C ARG A 78 18.74 13.54 -18.28
N SER A 79 18.04 12.65 -17.59
CA SER A 79 16.75 12.12 -18.04
C SER A 79 15.67 12.75 -17.18
N THR A 80 14.85 13.61 -17.80
CA THR A 80 13.64 14.15 -17.16
C THR A 80 12.62 13.03 -17.01
N PHE A 81 12.60 12.39 -15.85
CA PHE A 81 11.52 11.46 -15.49
C PHE A 81 10.30 12.27 -15.08
N LYS A 82 9.38 12.47 -16.02
CA LYS A 82 8.06 13.04 -15.76
C LYS A 82 7.09 11.87 -15.59
N ARG A 83 6.39 11.81 -14.45
CA ARG A 83 5.22 10.92 -14.31
C ARG A 83 4.14 11.31 -15.31
#